data_AF-A0A3P2A8S4-F1
#
_entry.id   AF-A0A3P2A8S4-F1
#
_cell.length_a   1.000
_cell.length_b   1.000
_cell.length_c   1.000
_cell.angle_alpha   90.00
_cell.angle_beta   90.00
_cell.angle_gamma   90.00
#
_symmetry.space_group_name_H-M   'P 1'
#
loop_
_entity.id
_entity.type
_entity.pdbx_description
1 polymer ?
#
loop_
_entity_poly.entity_id
_entity_poly.type
_entity_poly.pdbx_seq_one_letter_code
_entity_poly.pdbx_strand_id
1 'polypeptide(L)'
;MNNKDNQNMITTKIEGTDFTYDKDTHYERDGHIYCKTCNERIDGKAIPMLNKSMIIRTACKCVRDRQEQEKQREKLLKQDRLRQNCFISKNQIAYTFENADENTDKDIIKKARNYVKHFDEMRKDNVGIDERIDLEKIVEVKMQIEELYKALATLTKEERELIEAIFYKEKSLRSIGRKEKVSHQVIIKRRDRILEKLRRCCCKTIKKSF
;
A
#
# COMPACT_ATOMS: atom_id res chain seq x y z
N MET A 1 -15.22 4.68 33.28
CA MET A 1 -16.03 3.49 32.89
C MET A 1 -16.19 2.62 34.12
N ASN A 2 -17.43 2.33 34.49
CA ASN A 2 -17.77 1.67 35.75
C ASN A 2 -17.26 0.23 35.75
N ASN A 3 -16.51 -0.10 36.81
CA ASN A 3 -15.92 -1.40 37.12
C ASN A 3 -17.04 -2.41 37.51
N LYS A 4 -17.91 -2.76 36.55
CA LYS A 4 -19.02 -3.73 36.73
C LYS A 4 -18.55 -5.18 36.65
N ASP A 5 -17.30 -5.42 36.28
CA ASP A 5 -16.79 -6.75 35.92
C ASP A 5 -16.67 -7.71 37.13
N ASN A 6 -16.77 -7.21 38.37
CA ASN A 6 -16.55 -8.01 39.58
C ASN A 6 -17.83 -8.53 40.26
N GLN A 7 -19.04 -8.25 39.73
CA GLN A 7 -20.30 -8.69 40.37
C GLN A 7 -20.80 -10.07 39.93
N ASN A 8 -20.24 -10.65 38.86
CA ASN A 8 -20.75 -11.87 38.23
C ASN A 8 -19.76 -13.05 38.19
N MET A 9 -18.63 -12.94 38.88
CA MET A 9 -17.66 -14.01 39.03
C MET A 9 -18.09 -14.99 40.14
N ILE A 10 -18.15 -16.28 39.82
CA ILE A 10 -18.46 -17.36 40.77
C ILE A 10 -17.28 -18.32 40.81
N THR A 11 -16.96 -18.85 42.00
CA THR A 11 -15.95 -19.90 42.17
C THR A 11 -16.64 -21.23 42.42
N THR A 12 -16.26 -22.27 41.66
CA THR A 12 -16.69 -23.65 41.89
C THR A 12 -15.48 -24.55 42.08
N LYS A 13 -15.69 -25.78 42.57
CA LYS A 13 -14.62 -26.78 42.72
C LYS A 13 -14.66 -27.77 41.55
N ILE A 14 -13.62 -27.77 40.73
CA ILE A 14 -13.42 -28.74 39.65
C ILE A 14 -12.28 -29.66 40.11
N GLU A 15 -12.54 -30.97 40.22
CA GLU A 15 -11.54 -31.95 40.70
C GLU A 15 -10.88 -31.54 42.04
N GLY A 16 -11.64 -30.89 42.94
CA GLY A 16 -11.15 -30.40 44.23
C GLY A 16 -10.35 -29.09 44.19
N THR A 17 -10.12 -28.51 43.00
CA THR A 17 -9.41 -27.24 42.79
C THR A 17 -10.41 -26.11 42.54
N ASP A 18 -10.19 -24.96 43.17
CA ASP A 18 -11.05 -23.78 42.98
C ASP A 18 -10.85 -23.18 41.58
N PHE A 19 -11.96 -22.98 40.85
CA PHE A 19 -11.98 -22.36 39.53
C PHE A 19 -13.03 -21.24 39.49
N THR A 20 -12.58 -20.01 39.26
CA THR A 20 -13.45 -18.83 39.15
C THR A 20 -13.85 -18.60 37.70
N TYR A 21 -15.13 -18.32 37.43
CA TYR A 21 -15.63 -18.01 36.09
C TYR A 21 -16.76 -16.98 36.12
N ASP A 22 -16.98 -16.32 34.99
CA ASP A 22 -18.08 -15.38 34.82
C ASP A 22 -19.38 -16.12 34.51
N LYS A 23 -20.35 -16.04 35.42
CA LYS A 23 -21.65 -16.71 35.31
C LYS A 23 -22.50 -16.17 34.17
N ASP A 24 -22.24 -14.97 33.65
CA ASP A 24 -23.03 -14.39 32.56
C ASP A 24 -22.62 -14.99 31.22
N THR A 25 -21.34 -15.29 31.06
CA THR A 25 -20.74 -15.80 29.82
C THR A 25 -20.48 -17.31 29.84
N HIS A 26 -20.52 -17.96 31.01
CA HIS A 26 -20.25 -19.38 31.18
C HIS A 26 -21.30 -20.08 32.06
N TYR A 27 -21.39 -21.40 31.95
CA TYR A 27 -22.28 -22.24 32.75
C TYR A 27 -21.57 -23.54 33.17
N GLU A 28 -22.01 -24.12 34.28
CA GLU A 28 -21.52 -25.40 34.79
C GLU A 28 -22.37 -26.56 34.27
N ARG A 29 -21.73 -27.65 33.85
CA ARG A 29 -22.36 -28.93 33.48
C ARG A 29 -21.41 -30.07 33.80
N ASP A 30 -21.88 -31.12 34.47
CA ASP A 30 -21.10 -32.32 34.77
C ASP A 30 -19.76 -32.04 35.49
N GLY A 31 -19.71 -31.03 36.36
CA GLY A 31 -18.49 -30.63 37.08
C GLY A 31 -17.45 -29.87 36.24
N HIS A 32 -17.83 -29.43 35.03
CA HIS A 32 -16.98 -28.65 34.11
C HIS A 32 -17.68 -27.35 33.69
N ILE A 33 -16.88 -26.37 33.23
CA ILE A 33 -17.36 -25.04 32.87
C ILE A 33 -17.31 -24.86 31.35
N TYR A 34 -18.43 -24.43 30.80
CA TYR A 34 -18.63 -24.27 29.36
C TYR A 34 -18.99 -22.84 29.00
N CYS A 35 -18.56 -22.38 27.83
CA CYS A 35 -18.99 -21.11 27.27
C CYS A 35 -20.46 -21.18 26.84
N LYS A 36 -21.30 -20.21 27.23
CA LYS A 36 -22.72 -20.19 26.82
C LYS A 36 -22.95 -20.00 25.33
N THR A 37 -22.00 -19.35 24.64
CA THR A 37 -22.16 -18.99 23.23
C THR A 37 -21.82 -20.15 22.29
N CYS A 38 -20.72 -20.86 22.56
CA CYS A 38 -20.24 -21.95 21.69
C CYS A 38 -20.24 -23.33 22.35
N ASN A 39 -20.62 -23.45 23.62
CA ASN A 39 -20.67 -24.70 24.39
C ASN A 39 -19.35 -25.47 24.46
N GLU A 40 -18.22 -24.81 24.22
CA GLU A 40 -16.90 -25.41 24.45
C GLU A 40 -16.52 -25.32 25.93
N ARG A 41 -15.86 -26.38 26.41
CA ARG A 41 -15.26 -26.44 27.75
C ARG A 41 -14.11 -25.44 27.86
N ILE A 42 -14.07 -24.69 28.96
CA ILE A 42 -13.07 -23.65 29.21
C ILE A 42 -12.14 -23.95 30.39
N ASP A 43 -12.48 -24.91 31.24
CA ASP A 43 -11.56 -25.46 32.24
C ASP A 43 -10.71 -26.57 31.62
N GLY A 44 -9.39 -26.44 31.74
CA GLY A 44 -8.43 -27.44 31.28
C GLY A 44 -8.23 -28.57 32.28
N LYS A 45 -7.20 -29.38 32.05
CA LYS A 45 -6.78 -30.42 33.01
C LYS A 45 -6.14 -29.77 34.23
N ALA A 46 -6.35 -30.37 35.41
CA ALA A 46 -5.57 -30.03 36.59
C ALA A 46 -4.11 -30.39 36.36
N ILE A 47 -3.21 -29.42 36.57
CA ILE A 47 -1.77 -29.61 36.47
C ILE A 47 -1.20 -29.55 37.89
N PRO A 48 -0.40 -30.54 38.29
CA PRO A 48 0.28 -30.51 39.58
C PRO A 48 1.35 -29.41 39.56
N MET A 49 1.21 -28.44 40.46
CA MET A 49 2.26 -27.48 40.81
C MET A 49 2.83 -27.86 42.18
N LEU A 50 4.01 -27.34 42.51
CA LEU A 50 4.69 -27.61 43.78
C LEU A 50 3.74 -27.30 44.96
N ASN A 51 3.24 -28.36 45.62
CA ASN A 51 2.27 -28.37 46.73
C ASN A 51 0.81 -27.92 46.43
N LYS A 52 0.42 -27.62 45.19
CA LYS A 52 -0.98 -27.26 44.84
C LYS A 52 -1.33 -27.70 43.42
N SER A 53 -2.57 -28.13 43.17
CA SER A 53 -3.10 -28.34 41.82
C SER A 53 -3.66 -27.02 41.27
N MET A 54 -3.46 -26.76 39.97
CA MET A 54 -4.02 -25.59 39.28
C MET A 54 -4.71 -26.02 37.98
N ILE A 55 -5.85 -25.40 37.67
CA ILE A 55 -6.58 -25.63 36.42
C ILE A 55 -6.27 -24.48 35.46
N ILE A 56 -5.73 -24.80 34.27
CA ILE A 56 -5.48 -23.81 33.22
C ILE A 56 -6.78 -23.50 32.49
N ARG A 57 -7.10 -22.21 32.34
CA ARG A 57 -8.21 -21.77 31.48
C ARG A 57 -7.84 -21.94 30.01
N THR A 58 -8.69 -22.61 29.25
CA THR A 58 -8.62 -22.72 27.80
C THR A 58 -9.55 -21.70 27.15
N ALA A 59 -9.08 -21.01 26.10
CA ALA A 59 -9.92 -20.09 25.34
C ALA A 59 -10.93 -20.87 24.51
N CYS A 60 -12.22 -20.55 24.60
CA CYS A 60 -13.25 -21.13 23.74
C CYS A 60 -13.15 -20.59 22.30
N LYS A 61 -13.86 -21.24 21.37
CA LYS A 61 -13.93 -20.86 19.95
C LYS A 61 -14.21 -19.37 19.74
N CYS A 62 -15.16 -18.78 20.47
CA CYS A 62 -15.49 -17.36 20.33
C CYS A 62 -14.29 -16.43 20.57
N VAL A 63 -13.43 -16.79 21.52
CA VAL A 63 -12.21 -16.03 21.84
C VAL A 63 -11.14 -16.28 20.80
N ARG A 64 -10.95 -17.55 20.39
CA ARG A 64 -9.95 -17.91 19.35
C ARG A 64 -10.26 -17.24 18.02
N ASP A 65 -11.53 -17.27 17.59
CA ASP A 65 -11.99 -16.63 16.34
C ASP A 65 -11.80 -15.11 16.40
N ARG A 66 -12.12 -14.46 17.54
CA ARG A 66 -11.89 -13.02 17.73
C ARG A 66 -10.40 -12.67 17.66
N GLN A 67 -9.55 -13.43 18.33
CA GLN A 67 -8.11 -13.24 18.30
C GLN A 67 -7.55 -13.43 16.88
N GLU A 68 -8.08 -14.38 16.12
CA GLU A 68 -7.70 -14.58 14.72
C GLU A 68 -8.12 -13.40 13.85
N GLN A 69 -9.35 -12.90 14.00
CA GLN A 69 -9.84 -11.71 13.30
C GLN A 69 -9.01 -10.46 13.64
N GLU A 70 -8.67 -10.26 14.91
CA GLU A 70 -7.80 -9.17 15.35
C GLU A 70 -6.40 -9.28 14.73
N LYS A 71 -5.78 -10.46 14.74
CA LYS A 71 -4.50 -10.72 14.07
C LYS A 71 -4.57 -10.46 12.56
N GLN A 72 -5.66 -10.85 11.90
CA GLN A 72 -5.86 -10.57 10.48
C GLN A 72 -5.97 -9.06 10.23
N ARG A 73 -6.72 -8.35 11.05
CA ARG A 73 -6.85 -6.89 10.99
C ARG A 73 -5.51 -6.18 11.20
N GLU A 74 -4.72 -6.63 12.17
CA GLU A 74 -3.36 -6.10 12.41
C GLU A 74 -2.44 -6.33 11.20
N LYS A 75 -2.48 -7.52 10.59
CA LYS A 75 -1.73 -7.81 9.36
C LYS A 75 -2.13 -6.86 8.22
N LEU A 76 -3.43 -6.65 8.01
CA LEU A 76 -3.95 -5.75 6.98
C LEU A 76 -3.51 -4.30 7.24
N LEU A 77 -3.61 -3.81 8.49
CA LEU A 77 -3.15 -2.47 8.86
C LEU A 77 -1.64 -2.30 8.66
N LYS A 78 -0.86 -3.34 9.00
CA LYS A 78 0.59 -3.34 8.75
C LYS A 78 0.91 -3.27 7.26
N GLN A 79 0.20 -4.04 6.44
CA GLN A 79 0.35 -4.00 4.99
C GLN A 79 -0.02 -2.62 4.43
N ASP A 80 -1.14 -2.04 4.88
CA ASP A 80 -1.56 -0.72 4.44
C ASP A 80 -0.55 0.37 4.82
N ARG A 81 -0.02 0.32 6.06
CA ARG A 81 1.05 1.23 6.49
C ARG A 81 2.30 1.11 5.61
N LEU A 82 2.70 -0.10 5.23
CA LEU A 82 3.82 -0.30 4.32
C LEU A 82 3.50 0.29 2.94
N ARG A 83 2.29 0.07 2.40
CA ARG A 83 1.86 0.66 1.12
C ARG A 83 1.88 2.19 1.17
N GLN A 84 1.39 2.80 2.25
CA GLN A 84 1.41 4.25 2.44
C GLN A 84 2.83 4.82 2.46
N ASN A 85 3.80 4.07 3.01
CA ASN A 85 5.20 4.50 3.03
C ASN A 85 5.88 4.33 1.66
N CYS A 86 5.44 3.38 0.82
CA CYS A 86 6.09 3.07 -0.46
C CYS A 86 5.54 3.87 -1.65
N PHE A 87 4.26 4.26 -1.64
CA PHE A 87 3.62 4.95 -2.75
C PHE A 87 3.48 6.44 -2.48
N ILE A 88 3.81 7.26 -3.47
CA ILE A 88 3.87 8.73 -3.34
C ILE A 88 2.47 9.35 -3.53
N SER A 89 1.57 8.68 -4.25
CA SER A 89 0.23 9.18 -4.54
C SER A 89 -0.88 8.16 -4.28
N LYS A 90 -2.07 8.68 -3.99
CA LYS A 90 -3.29 7.86 -3.83
C LYS A 90 -3.62 7.06 -5.09
N ASN A 91 -3.31 7.60 -6.26
CA ASN A 91 -3.53 6.93 -7.54
C ASN A 91 -2.63 5.68 -7.67
N GLN A 92 -1.37 5.76 -7.23
CA GLN A 92 -0.48 4.60 -7.19
C GLN A 92 -0.96 3.53 -6.20
N ILE A 93 -1.51 3.94 -5.05
CA ILE A 93 -2.05 3.02 -4.04
C ILE A 93 -3.25 2.24 -4.59
N ALA A 94 -4.14 2.93 -5.33
CA ALA A 94 -5.35 2.39 -5.93
C ALA A 94 -5.12 1.70 -7.28
N TYR A 95 -3.87 1.65 -7.76
CA TYR A 95 -3.54 0.99 -9.02
C TYR A 95 -3.61 -0.53 -8.88
N THR A 96 -4.26 -1.17 -9.86
CA THR A 96 -4.59 -2.59 -9.94
C THR A 96 -4.42 -3.06 -11.39
N PHE A 97 -4.51 -4.38 -11.62
CA PHE A 97 -4.43 -4.91 -12.98
C PHE A 97 -5.67 -4.60 -13.83
N GLU A 98 -6.79 -4.29 -13.18
CA GLU A 98 -8.09 -4.01 -13.78
C GLU A 98 -8.21 -2.56 -14.25
N ASN A 99 -7.56 -1.62 -13.55
CA ASN A 99 -7.55 -0.20 -13.87
C ASN A 99 -6.21 0.28 -14.42
N ALA A 100 -5.43 -0.64 -15.00
CA ALA A 100 -4.19 -0.29 -15.69
C ALA A 100 -4.47 0.66 -16.86
N ASP A 101 -3.60 1.65 -17.07
CA ASP A 101 -3.78 2.65 -18.13
C ASP A 101 -3.81 1.95 -19.50
N GLU A 102 -4.65 2.42 -20.43
CA GLU A 102 -4.79 1.82 -21.77
C GLU A 102 -3.45 1.80 -22.55
N ASN A 103 -2.56 2.75 -22.24
CA ASN A 103 -1.23 2.87 -22.82
C ASN A 103 -0.20 1.92 -22.19
N THR A 104 -0.56 1.19 -21.12
CA THR A 104 0.34 0.25 -20.47
C THR A 104 0.57 -0.94 -21.39
N ASP A 105 1.83 -1.32 -21.57
CA ASP A 105 2.19 -2.46 -22.38
C ASP A 105 1.48 -3.74 -21.88
N LYS A 106 0.67 -4.34 -22.76
CA LYS A 106 -0.13 -5.52 -22.45
C LYS A 106 0.74 -6.73 -22.09
N ASP A 107 1.94 -6.83 -22.65
CA ASP A 107 2.88 -7.91 -22.37
C ASP A 107 3.49 -7.74 -20.97
N ILE A 108 3.82 -6.51 -20.57
CA ILE A 108 4.28 -6.19 -19.20
C ILE A 108 3.19 -6.58 -18.19
N ILE A 109 1.94 -6.15 -18.42
CA ILE A 109 0.82 -6.51 -17.54
C ILE A 109 0.62 -8.03 -17.47
N LYS A 110 0.74 -8.74 -18.61
CA LYS A 110 0.62 -10.21 -18.66
C LYS A 110 1.69 -10.89 -17.81
N LYS A 111 2.94 -10.45 -17.90
CA LYS A 111 4.06 -10.99 -17.12
C LYS A 111 3.92 -10.71 -15.63
N ALA A 112 3.55 -9.48 -15.27
CA ALA A 112 3.27 -9.11 -13.89
C ALA A 112 2.14 -9.97 -13.29
N ARG A 113 1.07 -10.25 -14.06
CA ARG A 113 0.01 -11.19 -13.63
C ARG A 113 0.54 -12.60 -13.40
N ASN A 114 1.37 -13.12 -14.30
CA ASN A 114 1.96 -14.45 -14.14
C ASN A 114 2.87 -14.51 -12.91
N TYR A 115 3.68 -13.49 -12.67
CA TYR A 115 4.52 -13.41 -11.46
C TYR A 115 3.68 -13.46 -10.19
N VAL A 116 2.63 -12.65 -10.09
CA VAL A 116 1.74 -12.65 -8.92
C VAL A 116 1.08 -14.02 -8.73
N LYS A 117 0.65 -14.66 -9.82
CA LYS A 117 0.05 -15.99 -9.79
C LYS A 117 1.01 -17.07 -9.28
N HIS A 118 2.29 -16.99 -9.62
CA HIS A 118 3.32 -17.98 -9.28
C HIS A 118 4.30 -17.49 -8.20
N PHE A 119 3.91 -16.47 -7.42
CA PHE A 119 4.81 -15.77 -6.51
C PHE A 119 5.52 -16.70 -5.51
N ASP A 120 4.80 -17.66 -4.93
CA ASP A 120 5.38 -18.56 -3.93
C ASP A 120 6.41 -19.53 -4.51
N GLU A 121 6.21 -19.99 -5.75
CA GLU A 121 7.15 -20.85 -6.48
C GLU A 121 8.40 -20.03 -6.85
N MET A 122 8.19 -18.88 -7.49
CA MET A 122 9.26 -17.99 -7.93
C MET A 122 10.10 -17.46 -6.75
N ARG A 123 9.47 -17.16 -5.61
CA ARG A 123 10.17 -16.74 -4.38
C ARG A 123 11.05 -17.85 -3.80
N LYS A 124 10.62 -19.11 -3.83
CA LYS A 124 11.43 -20.25 -3.35
C LYS A 124 12.68 -20.43 -4.20
N ASP A 125 12.54 -20.23 -5.50
CA ASP A 125 13.62 -20.38 -6.46
C ASP A 125 14.48 -19.10 -6.59
N ASN A 126 14.19 -18.06 -5.80
CA ASN A 126 14.80 -16.72 -5.87
C ASN A 126 14.73 -16.09 -7.29
N VAL A 127 13.71 -16.44 -8.07
CA VAL A 127 13.46 -15.91 -9.40
C VAL A 127 12.57 -14.67 -9.29
N GLY A 128 13.10 -13.50 -9.65
CA GLY A 128 12.34 -12.23 -9.71
C GLY A 128 11.72 -11.98 -11.09
N ILE A 129 10.90 -10.92 -11.20
CA ILE A 129 10.64 -10.29 -12.50
C ILE A 129 11.91 -9.53 -12.88
N ASP A 130 12.90 -10.22 -13.42
CA ASP A 130 14.02 -9.56 -14.06
C ASP A 130 13.80 -9.58 -15.56
N GLU A 131 13.33 -8.45 -16.08
CA GLU A 131 13.15 -8.29 -17.51
C GLU A 131 14.00 -7.16 -18.09
N ARG A 132 15.19 -6.91 -17.51
CA ARG A 132 16.06 -5.80 -17.90
C ARG A 132 15.46 -4.46 -17.44
N ILE A 133 15.44 -4.25 -16.13
CA ILE A 133 15.67 -2.88 -15.65
C ILE A 133 17.12 -2.59 -16.01
N ASP A 134 17.29 -2.05 -17.21
CA ASP A 134 18.58 -1.57 -17.64
C ASP A 134 18.88 -0.35 -16.76
N LEU A 135 19.64 -0.57 -15.69
CA LEU A 135 20.11 0.48 -14.79
C LEU A 135 20.71 1.62 -15.61
N GLU A 136 21.35 1.30 -16.75
CA GLU A 136 21.87 2.26 -17.70
C GLU A 136 20.75 3.11 -18.31
N LYS A 137 19.64 2.52 -18.77
CA LYS A 137 18.48 3.30 -19.28
C LYS A 137 17.79 4.11 -18.20
N ILE A 138 17.67 3.60 -16.96
CA ILE A 138 17.12 4.38 -15.86
C ILE A 138 18.00 5.57 -15.54
N VAL A 139 19.32 5.36 -15.50
CA VAL A 139 20.30 6.42 -15.27
C VAL A 139 20.29 7.42 -16.42
N GLU A 140 20.23 6.96 -17.67
CA GLU A 140 20.14 7.81 -18.87
C GLU A 140 18.87 8.67 -18.85
N VAL A 141 17.70 8.05 -18.63
CA VAL A 141 16.42 8.76 -18.55
C VAL A 141 16.42 9.75 -17.38
N LYS A 142 17.00 9.37 -16.23
CA LYS A 142 17.14 10.28 -15.08
C LYS A 142 18.03 11.47 -15.42
N MET A 143 19.16 11.26 -16.10
CA MET A 143 20.05 12.32 -16.55
C MET A 143 19.35 13.26 -17.55
N GLN A 144 18.60 12.70 -18.50
CA GLN A 144 17.79 13.48 -19.45
C GLN A 144 16.72 14.33 -18.74
N ILE A 145 16.06 13.77 -17.72
CA ILE A 145 15.06 14.47 -16.91
C ILE A 145 15.71 15.63 -16.12
N GLU A 146 16.84 15.39 -15.45
CA GLU A 146 17.56 16.43 -14.70
C GLU A 146 18.02 17.58 -15.59
N GLU A 147 18.50 17.27 -16.79
CA GLU A 147 18.90 18.27 -17.77
C GLU A 147 17.69 19.06 -18.30
N LEU A 148 16.58 18.37 -18.59
CA LEU A 148 15.34 19.03 -18.98
C LEU A 148 14.86 20.00 -17.89
N TYR A 149 14.91 19.62 -16.61
CA TYR A 149 14.57 20.51 -15.51
C TYR A 149 15.47 21.74 -15.45
N LYS A 150 16.79 21.58 -15.66
CA LYS A 150 17.74 22.70 -15.75
C LYS A 150 17.40 23.61 -16.93
N ALA A 151 17.08 23.05 -18.10
CA ALA A 151 16.69 23.81 -19.29
C ALA A 151 15.38 24.60 -19.05
N LEU A 152 14.38 23.95 -18.45
CA LEU A 152 13.11 24.59 -18.09
C LEU A 152 13.30 25.72 -17.07
N ALA A 153 14.27 25.61 -16.17
CA ALA A 153 14.60 26.68 -15.22
C ALA A 153 15.18 27.94 -15.88
N THR A 154 15.66 27.85 -17.12
CA THR A 154 16.15 29.02 -17.88
C THR A 154 15.05 29.79 -18.60
N LEU A 155 13.84 29.23 -18.70
CA LEU A 155 12.72 29.88 -19.37
C LEU A 155 12.16 31.01 -18.51
N THR A 156 11.73 32.09 -19.18
CA THR A 156 10.98 33.14 -18.47
C THR A 156 9.59 32.65 -18.09
N LYS A 157 8.92 33.38 -17.20
CA LYS A 157 7.55 33.05 -16.77
C LYS A 157 6.60 32.97 -17.96
N GLU A 158 6.70 33.90 -18.91
CA GLU A 158 5.86 33.97 -20.11
C GLU A 158 6.14 32.79 -21.06
N GLU A 159 7.40 32.39 -21.19
CA GLU A 159 7.79 31.23 -22.00
C GLU A 159 7.25 29.93 -21.39
N ARG A 160 7.32 29.81 -20.06
CA ARG A 160 6.78 28.67 -19.32
C ARG A 160 5.26 28.59 -19.44
N GLU A 161 4.56 29.71 -19.28
CA GLU A 161 3.11 29.79 -19.44
C GLU A 161 2.67 29.40 -20.86
N LEU A 162 3.44 29.77 -21.88
CA LEU A 162 3.16 29.40 -23.27
C LEU A 162 3.36 27.89 -23.52
N ILE A 163 4.47 27.31 -23.02
CA ILE A 163 4.73 25.87 -23.13
C ILE A 163 3.69 25.07 -22.34
N GLU A 164 3.32 25.51 -21.15
CA GLU A 164 2.27 24.89 -20.34
C GLU A 164 0.92 24.92 -21.04
N ALA A 165 0.56 26.07 -21.64
CA ALA A 165 -0.66 26.22 -22.41
C ALA A 165 -0.73 25.26 -23.61
N ILE A 166 0.38 25.06 -24.33
CA ILE A 166 0.43 24.23 -25.55
C ILE A 166 0.54 22.74 -25.22
N PHE A 167 1.49 22.35 -24.38
CA PHE A 167 1.89 20.95 -24.22
C PHE A 167 1.23 20.24 -23.03
N TYR A 168 0.74 20.98 -22.04
CA TYR A 168 0.12 20.40 -20.83
C TYR A 168 -1.38 20.67 -20.75
N LYS A 169 -1.82 21.84 -21.19
CA LYS A 169 -3.24 22.25 -21.22
C LYS A 169 -3.87 22.10 -22.61
N GLU A 170 -3.10 21.58 -23.57
CA GLU A 170 -3.53 21.27 -24.95
C GLU A 170 -4.30 22.39 -25.66
N LYS A 171 -4.00 23.65 -25.34
CA LYS A 171 -4.68 24.79 -25.94
C LYS A 171 -4.21 24.97 -27.38
N SER A 172 -5.16 25.14 -28.28
CA SER A 172 -4.85 25.44 -29.68
C SER A 172 -4.09 26.77 -29.83
N LEU A 173 -3.18 26.84 -30.80
CA LEU A 173 -2.44 28.07 -31.12
C LEU A 173 -3.39 29.22 -31.50
N ARG A 174 -4.55 28.91 -32.09
CA ARG A 174 -5.60 29.87 -32.43
C ARG A 174 -6.27 30.45 -31.18
N SER A 175 -6.58 29.63 -30.17
CA SER A 175 -7.14 30.12 -28.90
C SER A 175 -6.15 30.97 -28.11
N ILE A 176 -4.86 30.60 -28.12
CA ILE A 176 -3.80 31.38 -27.47
C ILE A 176 -3.64 32.73 -28.17
N GLY A 177 -3.54 32.73 -29.51
CA GLY A 177 -3.45 33.96 -30.30
C GLY A 177 -4.64 34.90 -30.09
N ARG A 178 -5.88 34.38 -30.04
CA ARG A 178 -7.07 35.18 -29.70
C ARG A 178 -6.98 35.82 -28.32
N LYS A 179 -6.53 35.06 -27.30
CA LYS A 179 -6.37 35.57 -25.92
C LYS A 179 -5.31 36.67 -25.84
N GLU A 180 -4.18 36.48 -26.51
CA GLU A 180 -3.05 37.43 -26.52
C GLU A 180 -3.19 38.54 -27.57
N LYS A 181 -4.29 38.56 -28.35
CA LYS A 181 -4.54 39.49 -29.46
C LYS A 181 -3.42 39.52 -30.51
N VAL A 182 -2.82 38.35 -30.79
CA VAL A 182 -1.78 38.18 -31.80
C VAL A 182 -2.13 37.07 -32.79
N SER A 183 -1.54 37.13 -33.99
CA SER A 183 -1.72 36.06 -34.98
C SER A 183 -1.16 34.74 -34.45
N HIS A 184 -1.83 33.62 -34.75
CA HIS A 184 -1.35 32.27 -34.41
C HIS A 184 0.07 32.00 -34.94
N GLN A 185 0.46 32.67 -36.04
CA GLN A 185 1.82 32.60 -36.61
C GLN A 185 2.88 33.18 -35.65
N VAL A 186 2.54 34.22 -34.88
CA VAL A 186 3.43 34.78 -33.86
C VAL A 186 3.62 33.78 -32.72
N ILE A 187 2.55 33.08 -32.33
CA ILE A 187 2.60 32.03 -31.31
C ILE A 187 3.48 30.86 -31.76
N ILE A 188 3.38 30.43 -33.03
CA ILE A 188 4.27 29.42 -33.62
C ILE A 188 5.74 29.84 -33.50
N LYS A 189 6.08 31.06 -33.93
CA LYS A 189 7.45 31.58 -33.85
C LYS A 189 7.96 31.72 -32.41
N ARG A 190 7.08 31.97 -31.44
CA ARG A 190 7.45 32.01 -30.01
C ARG A 190 7.71 30.60 -29.48
N ARG A 191 6.80 29.65 -29.75
CA ARG A 191 6.98 28.22 -29.42
C ARG A 191 8.29 27.69 -29.96
N ASP A 192 8.57 27.91 -31.25
CA ASP A 192 9.76 27.37 -31.90
C ASP A 192 11.05 27.95 -31.33
N ARG A 193 11.06 29.25 -30.98
CA ARG A 193 12.19 29.85 -30.26
C ARG A 193 12.42 29.24 -28.88
N ILE A 194 11.34 28.93 -28.15
CA ILE A 194 11.45 28.28 -26.84
C ILE A 194 11.97 26.85 -27.00
N LEU A 195 11.47 26.09 -27.98
CA LEU A 195 11.95 24.75 -28.27
C LEU A 195 13.42 24.73 -28.68
N GLU A 196 13.87 25.71 -29.47
CA GLU A 196 15.30 25.86 -29.81
C GLU A 196 16.17 26.21 -28.60
N LYS A 197 15.68 27.05 -27.68
CA LYS A 197 16.36 27.31 -26.40
C LYS A 197 16.52 26.01 -25.59
N LEU A 198 15.43 25.25 -25.44
CA LEU A 198 15.44 23.98 -24.71
C LEU A 198 16.38 22.96 -25.37
N ARG A 199 16.33 22.82 -26.70
CA ARG A 199 17.24 21.95 -27.47
C ARG A 199 18.70 22.32 -27.29
N ARG A 200 19.03 23.62 -27.31
CA ARG A 200 20.41 24.09 -27.14
C ARG A 200 20.94 23.83 -25.74
N CYS A 201 20.08 23.89 -24.72
CA CYS A 201 20.43 23.49 -23.37
C CYS A 201 20.63 21.98 -23.27
N CYS A 202 19.66 21.18 -23.76
CA CYS A 202 19.69 19.73 -23.68
C CYS A 202 20.78 19.05 -24.55
N CYS A 203 21.22 19.68 -25.65
CA CYS A 203 22.25 19.09 -26.54
C CYS A 203 23.69 19.36 -26.04
N LYS A 204 23.89 20.37 -25.18
CA LYS A 204 25.24 20.72 -24.67
C LYS A 204 25.73 19.77 -23.59
N THR A 205 24.85 19.16 -22.80
CA THR A 205 25.27 18.30 -21.67
C THR A 205 25.34 16.84 -22.10
N ILE A 206 24.43 16.35 -22.95
CA ILE A 206 24.47 14.97 -23.49
C ILE A 206 25.80 14.65 -24.21
N LYS A 207 26.39 15.61 -24.92
CA LYS A 207 27.69 15.44 -25.62
C LYS A 207 28.93 15.46 -24.71
N LYS A 208 28.81 15.83 -23.43
CA LYS A 208 29.93 15.88 -22.47
C LYS A 208 29.99 14.66 -21.54
N SER A 209 28.95 13.83 -21.55
CA SER A 209 28.78 12.72 -20.62
C SER A 209 29.18 11.35 -21.21
N PHE A 210 29.79 11.35 -22.40
CA PHE A 210 30.43 10.21 -23.05
C PHE A 210 31.78 10.63 -23.62
#